data_AF-A0A0V1H165-F1
#
_entry.id   AF-A0A0V1H165-F1
#
_cell.length_a   1.000
_cell.length_b   1.000
_cell.length_c   1.000
_cell.angle_alpha   90.00
_cell.angle_beta   90.00
_cell.angle_gamma   90.00
#
_symmetry.space_group_name_H-M   'P 1'
#
loop_
_entity.id
_entity.type
_entity.pdbx_description
1 polymer ?
#
loop_
_entity_poly.entity_id
_entity_poly.type
_entity_poly.pdbx_seq_one_letter_code
_entity_poly.pdbx_strand_id
1 'polypeptide(L)'
;MSGDFKIIDLHIAKRYRDFVYPPSEDSYLLLEAVQLDWEKIKTLKPVICLEIGCGSGVIACSVAKSLQSEAVVFATDISQVAVELTKVNFEQNNIDKIFCPVVADLISPLYDRLLNSVDLLLFNPPYIPRLSDFDDTDELSGTWCGGGPEGTEVLKRIFFQLHNIIETECPLVGQCCFGEKNSKRTFVHFEIHKEGKKNKMASRSSKFHFVELNIVRRLDENEKHVVSAVKYAVEQLGYTSVAINVELSATNDTDLVVPEPLLVDWAKVVEGSKPWRLYTRLTLTVGDVELLSSLMKNDRVLKYDIIAVSPLSEAIFNFVFDNLDVDLLTTDMMNREVWFEDETLYRKAVHCGKFIEISYSPAILSAEKKVEVFSHGNELFRMVGRRGVILTSRAFGAFEMRGPYDVINIGYLFGMNPNEARDAITVNPRRLLKAVGIKKRTLNHTLITRHFSKVPMNELDNLLQVPQFKIELETNSANEEQ
;
A
#
# COMPACT_ATOMS: atom_id res chain seq x y z
N MET A 1 -24.58 -16.93 17.62
CA MET A 1 -25.33 -17.45 16.45
C MET A 1 -24.33 -17.56 15.30
N SER A 2 -23.99 -18.79 14.90
CA SER A 2 -23.17 -19.06 13.72
C SER A 2 -23.87 -18.50 12.49
N GLY A 3 -23.31 -17.47 11.86
CA GLY A 3 -23.86 -16.93 10.62
C GLY A 3 -23.45 -17.82 9.45
N ASP A 4 -24.41 -18.55 8.90
CA ASP A 4 -24.27 -19.26 7.63
C ASP A 4 -24.01 -18.25 6.50
N PHE A 5 -23.31 -18.67 5.45
CA PHE A 5 -23.11 -17.88 4.23
C PHE A 5 -24.47 -17.63 3.56
N LYS A 6 -24.79 -16.38 3.28
CA LYS A 6 -26.05 -15.94 2.69
C LYS A 6 -25.81 -15.42 1.28
N ILE A 7 -26.39 -16.13 0.32
CA ILE A 7 -26.43 -15.67 -1.07
C ILE A 7 -27.49 -14.57 -1.19
N ILE A 8 -27.21 -13.54 -1.98
CA ILE A 8 -28.16 -12.45 -2.24
C ILE A 8 -29.32 -12.88 -3.13
N ASP A 9 -30.45 -12.18 -3.00
CA ASP A 9 -31.51 -12.27 -3.99
C ASP A 9 -31.09 -11.44 -5.21
N LEU A 10 -30.76 -12.12 -6.30
CA LEU A 10 -30.24 -11.49 -7.50
C LEU A 10 -31.37 -10.99 -8.40
N HIS A 11 -31.32 -9.72 -8.80
CA HIS A 11 -32.28 -9.14 -9.73
C HIS A 11 -31.58 -8.55 -10.96
N ILE A 12 -31.84 -9.14 -12.13
CA ILE A 12 -31.33 -8.63 -13.42
C ILE A 12 -32.51 -8.13 -14.26
N ALA A 13 -32.76 -6.81 -14.17
CA ALA A 13 -33.77 -6.13 -14.97
C ALA A 13 -33.47 -6.24 -16.46
N LYS A 14 -34.51 -6.20 -17.30
CA LYS A 14 -34.39 -6.41 -18.77
C LYS A 14 -33.33 -5.52 -19.42
N ARG A 15 -33.21 -4.26 -18.98
CA ARG A 15 -32.23 -3.29 -19.50
C ARG A 15 -30.76 -3.69 -19.33
N TYR A 16 -30.45 -4.64 -18.45
CA TYR A 16 -29.08 -5.09 -18.19
C TYR A 16 -28.74 -6.40 -18.91
N ARG A 17 -29.74 -7.16 -19.39
CA ARG A 17 -29.54 -8.51 -19.93
C ARG A 17 -28.75 -8.54 -21.24
N ASP A 18 -28.80 -7.45 -21.98
CA ASP A 18 -28.13 -7.31 -23.26
C ASP A 18 -26.67 -6.85 -23.11
N PHE A 19 -26.24 -6.48 -21.89
CA PHE A 19 -24.91 -5.89 -21.64
C PHE A 19 -24.12 -6.54 -20.49
N VAL A 20 -24.78 -7.33 -19.64
CA VAL A 20 -24.13 -8.02 -18.51
C VAL A 20 -24.46 -9.49 -18.57
N TYR A 21 -23.41 -10.31 -18.67
CA TYR A 21 -23.53 -11.74 -18.62
C TYR A 21 -24.18 -12.18 -17.28
N PRO A 22 -25.32 -12.88 -17.31
CA PRO A 22 -25.95 -13.35 -16.09
C PRO A 22 -25.05 -14.41 -15.42
N PRO A 23 -25.03 -14.50 -14.08
CA PRO A 23 -24.29 -15.56 -13.39
C PRO A 23 -24.64 -16.93 -13.94
N SER A 24 -23.62 -17.69 -14.28
CA SER A 24 -23.76 -19.05 -14.80
C SER A 24 -23.03 -20.04 -13.91
N GLU A 25 -22.85 -21.28 -14.38
CA GLU A 25 -22.28 -22.38 -13.60
C GLU A 25 -20.96 -22.01 -12.89
N ASP A 26 -20.12 -21.19 -13.53
CA ASP A 26 -18.86 -20.73 -12.97
C ASP A 26 -19.02 -19.78 -11.78
N SER A 27 -19.93 -18.81 -11.88
CA SER A 27 -20.23 -17.86 -10.81
C SER A 27 -20.79 -18.58 -9.59
N TYR A 28 -21.65 -19.59 -9.80
CA TYR A 28 -22.17 -20.44 -8.72
C TYR A 28 -21.10 -21.35 -8.13
N LEU A 29 -20.17 -21.85 -8.93
CA LEU A 29 -19.06 -22.67 -8.45
C LEU A 29 -18.11 -21.88 -7.54
N LEU A 30 -17.81 -20.63 -7.88
CA LEU A 30 -17.03 -19.75 -7.02
C LEU A 30 -17.78 -19.42 -5.72
N LEU A 31 -19.10 -19.22 -5.76
CA LEU A 31 -19.93 -19.08 -4.55
C LEU A 31 -19.89 -20.32 -3.66
N GLU A 32 -19.99 -21.52 -4.23
CA GLU A 32 -19.88 -22.78 -3.50
C GLU A 32 -18.50 -22.92 -2.84
N ALA A 33 -17.42 -22.56 -3.54
CA ALA A 33 -16.08 -22.58 -2.98
C ALA A 33 -15.94 -21.62 -1.79
N VAL A 34 -16.45 -20.39 -1.91
CA VAL A 34 -16.50 -19.42 -0.80
C VAL A 34 -17.32 -19.97 0.37
N GLN A 35 -18.44 -20.63 0.10
CA GLN A 35 -19.29 -21.22 1.12
C GLN A 35 -18.60 -22.37 1.87
N LEU A 36 -17.86 -23.23 1.16
CA LEU A 36 -17.09 -24.33 1.76
C LEU A 36 -15.97 -23.82 2.69
N ASP A 37 -15.30 -22.73 2.31
CA ASP A 37 -14.24 -22.13 3.12
C ASP A 37 -14.74 -21.05 4.10
N TRP A 38 -16.05 -20.87 4.22
CA TRP A 38 -16.64 -19.74 4.94
C TRP A 38 -16.22 -19.64 6.41
N GLU A 39 -16.07 -20.76 7.11
CA GLU A 39 -15.59 -20.76 8.50
C GLU A 39 -14.14 -20.24 8.62
N LYS A 40 -13.29 -20.56 7.64
CA LYS A 40 -11.91 -20.03 7.59
C LYS A 40 -11.93 -18.53 7.29
N ILE A 41 -12.71 -18.10 6.31
CA ILE A 41 -12.87 -16.69 5.92
C ILE A 41 -13.38 -15.86 7.11
N LYS A 42 -14.37 -16.35 7.85
CA LYS A 42 -14.87 -15.70 9.08
C LYS A 42 -13.79 -15.53 10.14
N THR A 43 -12.94 -16.54 10.32
CA THR A 43 -11.87 -16.52 11.33
C THR A 43 -10.83 -15.45 11.02
N LEU A 44 -10.57 -15.18 9.73
CA LEU A 44 -9.64 -14.15 9.27
C LEU A 44 -10.15 -12.73 9.48
N LYS A 45 -11.46 -12.54 9.66
CA LYS A 45 -12.10 -11.23 9.84
C LYS A 45 -11.60 -10.20 8.79
N PRO A 46 -11.79 -10.48 7.48
CA PRO A 46 -11.27 -9.61 6.44
C PRO A 46 -11.82 -8.19 6.60
N VAL A 47 -10.94 -7.22 6.40
CA VAL A 47 -11.23 -5.79 6.45
C VAL A 47 -11.39 -5.25 5.03
N ILE A 48 -10.61 -5.75 4.07
CA ILE A 48 -10.69 -5.36 2.65
C ILE A 48 -10.88 -6.62 1.80
N CYS A 49 -12.04 -6.71 1.17
CA CYS A 49 -12.35 -7.73 0.17
C CYS A 49 -12.33 -7.09 -1.22
N LEU A 50 -11.88 -7.84 -2.23
CA LEU A 50 -11.86 -7.39 -3.62
C LEU A 50 -12.42 -8.49 -4.52
N GLU A 51 -13.41 -8.15 -5.34
CA GLU A 51 -13.80 -8.92 -6.51
C GLU A 51 -13.32 -8.21 -7.79
N ILE A 52 -12.75 -9.00 -8.72
CA ILE A 52 -12.38 -8.54 -10.06
C ILE A 52 -13.30 -9.19 -11.08
N GLY A 53 -13.89 -8.38 -11.97
CA GLY A 53 -14.92 -8.82 -12.92
C GLY A 53 -16.26 -9.07 -12.21
N CYS A 54 -16.77 -8.09 -11.48
CA CYS A 54 -17.93 -8.32 -10.61
C CYS A 54 -19.25 -8.59 -11.35
N GLY A 55 -19.41 -8.20 -12.62
CA GLY A 55 -20.59 -8.52 -13.42
C GLY A 55 -21.90 -8.09 -12.75
N SER A 56 -22.72 -9.07 -12.38
CA SER A 56 -23.99 -8.80 -11.67
C SER A 56 -23.83 -8.49 -10.17
N GLY A 57 -22.63 -8.69 -9.62
CA GLY A 57 -22.32 -8.50 -8.21
C GLY A 57 -22.68 -9.67 -7.31
N VAL A 58 -23.06 -10.83 -7.88
CA VAL A 58 -23.60 -11.95 -7.10
C VAL A 58 -22.63 -12.44 -6.02
N ILE A 59 -21.32 -12.40 -6.30
CA ILE A 59 -20.29 -12.90 -5.39
C ILE A 59 -19.93 -11.86 -4.34
N ALA A 60 -19.45 -10.67 -4.74
CA ALA A 60 -19.09 -9.61 -3.79
C ALA A 60 -20.27 -9.21 -2.89
N CYS A 61 -21.50 -9.12 -3.40
CA CYS A 61 -22.66 -8.78 -2.58
C CYS A 61 -23.03 -9.92 -1.60
N SER A 62 -22.90 -11.19 -1.99
CA SER A 62 -23.13 -12.33 -1.08
C SER A 62 -22.09 -12.38 0.03
N VAL A 63 -20.82 -12.12 -0.30
CA VAL A 63 -19.74 -11.98 0.69
C VAL A 63 -20.02 -10.81 1.62
N ALA A 64 -20.32 -9.63 1.09
CA ALA A 64 -20.64 -8.44 1.88
C ALA A 64 -21.82 -8.68 2.85
N LYS A 65 -22.91 -9.29 2.36
CA LYS A 65 -24.10 -9.62 3.16
C LYS A 65 -23.81 -10.61 4.29
N SER A 66 -22.84 -11.50 4.07
CA SER A 66 -22.52 -12.57 5.02
C SER A 66 -21.50 -12.15 6.08
N LEU A 67 -20.64 -11.17 5.77
CA LEU A 67 -19.61 -10.69 6.70
C LEU A 67 -20.20 -10.02 7.93
N GLN A 68 -19.66 -10.38 9.11
CA GLN A 68 -20.04 -9.77 10.39
C GLN A 68 -19.13 -8.58 10.77
N SER A 69 -17.97 -8.42 10.13
CA SER A 69 -17.01 -7.32 10.33
C SER A 69 -17.42 -6.06 9.55
N GLU A 70 -16.86 -4.90 9.91
CA GLU A 70 -16.93 -3.65 9.12
C GLU A 70 -16.02 -3.73 7.88
N ALA A 71 -16.19 -4.78 7.09
CA ALA A 71 -15.40 -4.97 5.88
C ALA A 71 -15.78 -3.94 4.80
N VAL A 72 -14.77 -3.46 4.10
CA VAL A 72 -14.89 -2.73 2.84
C VAL A 72 -14.79 -3.74 1.70
N VAL A 73 -15.79 -3.76 0.82
CA VAL A 73 -15.82 -4.67 -0.33
C VAL A 73 -15.69 -3.86 -1.61
N PHE A 74 -14.56 -4.02 -2.29
CA PHE A 74 -14.32 -3.49 -3.63
C PHE A 74 -14.82 -4.49 -4.68
N ALA A 75 -15.52 -3.99 -5.68
CA ALA A 75 -15.99 -4.77 -6.81
C ALA A 75 -15.60 -4.02 -8.09
N THR A 76 -14.66 -4.58 -8.84
CA THR A 76 -14.13 -3.96 -10.06
C THR A 76 -14.67 -4.63 -11.30
N ASP A 77 -15.04 -3.86 -12.32
CA ASP A 77 -15.39 -4.39 -13.64
C ASP A 77 -15.01 -3.37 -14.71
N ILE A 78 -14.65 -3.83 -15.91
CA ILE A 78 -14.37 -2.95 -17.03
C ILE A 78 -15.65 -2.32 -17.59
N SER A 79 -16.80 -2.99 -17.42
CA SER A 79 -18.10 -2.53 -17.88
C SER A 79 -18.78 -1.62 -16.86
N GLN A 80 -19.10 -0.40 -17.29
CA GLN A 80 -19.92 0.54 -16.52
C GLN A 80 -21.31 -0.03 -16.20
N VAL A 81 -21.91 -0.77 -17.13
CA VAL A 81 -23.24 -1.36 -16.96
C VAL A 81 -23.22 -2.47 -15.89
N ALA A 82 -22.13 -3.24 -15.80
CA ALA A 82 -21.91 -4.25 -14.75
C ALA A 82 -21.76 -3.62 -13.36
N VAL A 83 -20.94 -2.57 -13.24
CA VAL A 83 -20.76 -1.80 -11.99
C VAL A 83 -22.08 -1.21 -11.50
N GLU A 84 -22.90 -0.68 -12.40
CA GLU A 84 -24.24 -0.19 -12.06
C GLU A 84 -25.17 -1.30 -11.58
N LEU A 85 -25.20 -2.45 -12.26
CA LEU A 85 -26.01 -3.58 -11.85
C LEU A 85 -25.58 -4.13 -10.48
N THR A 86 -24.28 -4.26 -10.25
CA THR A 86 -23.71 -4.67 -8.97
C THR A 86 -24.18 -3.72 -7.86
N LYS A 87 -24.12 -2.39 -8.10
CA LYS A 87 -24.61 -1.39 -7.15
C LYS A 87 -26.10 -1.54 -6.84
N VAL A 88 -26.93 -1.74 -7.88
CA VAL A 88 -28.38 -1.96 -7.69
C VAL A 88 -28.65 -3.21 -6.85
N ASN A 89 -27.98 -4.32 -7.14
CA ASN A 89 -28.14 -5.56 -6.38
C ASN A 89 -27.67 -5.42 -4.92
N PHE A 90 -26.61 -4.65 -4.70
CA PHE A 90 -26.14 -4.30 -3.36
C PHE A 90 -27.21 -3.54 -2.57
N GLU A 91 -27.76 -2.46 -3.14
CA GLU A 91 -28.78 -1.62 -2.52
C GLU A 91 -30.08 -2.39 -2.23
N GLN A 92 -30.55 -3.20 -3.19
CA GLN A 92 -31.78 -3.98 -3.05
C GLN A 92 -31.69 -5.05 -1.95
N ASN A 93 -30.49 -5.54 -1.67
CA ASN A 93 -30.26 -6.55 -0.63
C ASN A 93 -30.05 -5.95 0.76
N ASN A 94 -30.16 -4.62 0.93
CA ASN A 94 -30.01 -3.89 2.20
C ASN A 94 -28.74 -4.30 2.97
N ILE A 95 -27.61 -4.33 2.26
CA ILE A 95 -26.34 -4.78 2.84
C ILE A 95 -25.71 -3.64 3.65
N ASP A 96 -25.53 -3.88 4.94
CA ASP A 96 -24.94 -2.92 5.89
C ASP A 96 -23.41 -3.02 5.92
N LYS A 97 -22.77 -2.74 4.77
CA LYS A 97 -21.32 -2.72 4.58
C LYS A 97 -20.88 -1.56 3.70
N ILE A 98 -19.61 -1.22 3.77
CA ILE A 98 -19.00 -0.28 2.83
C ILE A 98 -18.73 -1.05 1.53
N PHE A 99 -19.45 -0.72 0.47
CA PHE A 99 -19.34 -1.39 -0.81
C PHE A 99 -18.96 -0.39 -1.90
N CYS A 100 -17.89 -0.71 -2.61
CA CYS A 100 -17.20 0.17 -3.55
C CYS A 100 -17.17 -0.48 -4.94
N PRO A 101 -18.26 -0.37 -5.73
CA PRO A 101 -18.26 -0.79 -7.12
C PRO A 101 -17.51 0.27 -7.95
N VAL A 102 -16.52 -0.15 -8.72
CA VAL A 102 -15.58 0.73 -9.43
C VAL A 102 -15.40 0.26 -10.87
N VAL A 103 -15.60 1.15 -11.84
CA VAL A 103 -15.21 0.86 -13.22
C VAL A 103 -13.70 0.90 -13.34
N ALA A 104 -13.11 -0.22 -13.74
CA ALA A 104 -11.67 -0.42 -13.75
C ALA A 104 -11.27 -1.52 -14.74
N ASP A 105 -10.18 -1.28 -15.49
CA ASP A 105 -9.45 -2.37 -16.12
C ASP A 105 -8.69 -3.15 -15.03
N LEU A 106 -9.22 -4.33 -14.69
CA LEU A 106 -8.76 -5.15 -13.57
C LEU A 106 -8.72 -4.33 -12.27
N ILE A 107 -7.52 -4.10 -11.73
CA ILE A 107 -7.33 -3.28 -10.52
C ILE A 107 -6.51 -2.03 -10.77
N SER A 108 -6.26 -1.67 -12.04
CA SER A 108 -5.33 -0.59 -12.42
C SER A 108 -5.53 0.73 -11.65
N PRO A 109 -6.75 1.30 -11.52
CA PRO A 109 -6.96 2.56 -10.78
C PRO A 109 -6.82 2.40 -9.25
N LEU A 110 -6.86 1.17 -8.75
CA LEU A 110 -6.77 0.85 -7.33
C LEU A 110 -5.41 0.23 -6.96
N TYR A 111 -4.55 -0.02 -7.94
CA TYR A 111 -3.33 -0.82 -7.81
C TYR A 111 -2.43 -0.35 -6.66
N ASP A 112 -2.07 0.93 -6.68
CA ASP A 112 -1.24 1.55 -5.64
C ASP A 112 -1.92 1.63 -4.27
N ARG A 113 -3.26 1.65 -4.26
CA ARG A 113 -4.08 1.86 -3.07
C ARG A 113 -4.36 0.54 -2.35
N LEU A 114 -4.41 -0.56 -3.09
CA LEU A 114 -4.65 -1.91 -2.59
C LEU A 114 -3.36 -2.67 -2.26
N LEU A 115 -2.21 -1.98 -2.25
CA LEU A 115 -0.89 -2.57 -2.05
C LEU A 115 -0.79 -3.28 -0.69
N ASN A 116 -0.61 -4.60 -0.74
CA ASN A 116 -0.62 -5.52 0.39
C ASN A 116 -1.70 -5.19 1.44
N SER A 117 -2.93 -4.97 0.96
CA SER A 117 -4.07 -4.64 1.81
C SER A 117 -5.30 -5.46 1.50
N VAL A 118 -5.30 -6.33 0.50
CA VAL A 118 -6.43 -7.20 0.19
C VAL A 118 -6.35 -8.45 1.05
N ASP A 119 -7.37 -8.65 1.89
CA ASP A 119 -7.48 -9.77 2.83
C ASP A 119 -8.28 -10.94 2.24
N LEU A 120 -9.17 -10.65 1.28
CA LEU A 120 -9.91 -11.64 0.51
C LEU A 120 -9.99 -11.19 -0.94
N LEU A 121 -9.40 -11.98 -1.84
CA LEU A 121 -9.48 -11.75 -3.28
C LEU A 121 -10.36 -12.81 -3.95
N LEU A 122 -11.32 -12.34 -4.73
CA LEU A 122 -12.30 -13.11 -5.50
C LEU A 122 -12.11 -12.77 -6.97
N PHE A 123 -12.01 -13.81 -7.81
CA PHE A 123 -11.79 -13.60 -9.23
C PHE A 123 -12.35 -14.74 -10.07
N ASN A 124 -13.23 -14.38 -11.00
CA ASN A 124 -13.74 -15.26 -12.06
C ASN A 124 -13.40 -14.64 -13.43
N PRO A 125 -12.19 -14.88 -13.98
CA PRO A 125 -11.75 -14.27 -15.25
C PRO A 125 -12.58 -14.76 -16.44
N PRO A 126 -12.70 -13.96 -17.53
CA PRO A 126 -13.08 -14.49 -18.83
C PRO A 126 -12.00 -15.44 -19.35
N TYR A 127 -12.34 -16.71 -19.52
CA TYR A 127 -11.40 -17.79 -19.87
C TYR A 127 -11.62 -18.37 -21.28
N ILE A 128 -12.61 -17.86 -22.03
CA ILE A 128 -12.93 -18.35 -23.37
C ILE A 128 -12.04 -17.63 -24.40
N PRO A 129 -11.27 -18.38 -25.23
CA PRO A 129 -10.49 -17.80 -26.32
C PRO A 129 -11.34 -17.06 -27.35
N ARG A 130 -10.85 -15.93 -27.87
CA ARG A 130 -11.45 -15.29 -29.06
C ARG A 130 -11.03 -16.03 -30.32
N LEU A 131 -11.96 -16.78 -30.92
CA LEU A 131 -11.76 -17.44 -32.23
C LEU A 131 -12.03 -16.45 -33.38
N SER A 132 -11.49 -16.71 -34.57
CA SER A 132 -11.58 -15.82 -35.75
C SER A 132 -12.99 -15.56 -36.27
N ASP A 133 -13.97 -16.36 -35.85
CA ASP A 133 -15.37 -16.27 -36.29
C ASP A 133 -16.23 -15.42 -35.32
N PHE A 134 -15.60 -14.66 -34.43
CA PHE A 134 -16.28 -13.81 -33.45
C PHE A 134 -16.82 -12.53 -34.09
N ASP A 135 -18.05 -12.18 -33.72
CA ASP A 135 -18.68 -10.93 -34.11
C ASP A 135 -18.33 -9.83 -33.09
N ASP A 136 -17.35 -8.99 -33.41
CA ASP A 136 -16.93 -7.86 -32.57
C ASP A 136 -18.01 -6.77 -32.44
N THR A 137 -19.16 -6.91 -33.11
CA THR A 137 -20.28 -5.95 -33.03
C THR A 137 -21.26 -6.21 -31.88
N ASP A 138 -21.17 -7.37 -31.22
CA ASP A 138 -22.01 -7.70 -30.05
C ASP A 138 -21.29 -7.34 -28.74
N GLU A 139 -21.75 -6.29 -28.06
CA GLU A 139 -21.20 -5.80 -26.79
C GLU A 139 -21.25 -6.85 -25.67
N LEU A 140 -22.22 -7.78 -25.71
CA LEU A 140 -22.31 -8.88 -24.73
C LEU A 140 -21.17 -9.89 -24.91
N SER A 141 -20.72 -10.08 -26.15
CA SER A 141 -19.68 -11.06 -26.51
C SER A 141 -18.31 -10.72 -25.89
N GLY A 142 -18.05 -9.44 -25.60
CA GLY A 142 -16.84 -8.97 -24.92
C GLY A 142 -16.75 -9.32 -23.43
N THR A 143 -17.89 -9.64 -22.79
CA THR A 143 -17.96 -9.85 -21.32
C THR A 143 -17.48 -11.22 -20.86
N TRP A 144 -17.67 -12.27 -21.66
CA TRP A 144 -17.27 -13.67 -21.38
C TRP A 144 -16.11 -14.18 -22.25
N CYS A 145 -15.85 -13.56 -23.40
CA CYS A 145 -14.78 -13.91 -24.35
C CYS A 145 -13.68 -12.83 -24.38
N GLY A 146 -13.40 -12.22 -23.22
CA GLY A 146 -12.38 -11.18 -23.05
C GLY A 146 -10.95 -11.72 -22.84
N GLY A 147 -10.76 -13.05 -22.83
CA GLY A 147 -9.49 -13.68 -22.45
C GLY A 147 -8.35 -13.53 -23.47
N GLY A 148 -8.57 -12.90 -24.63
CA GLY A 148 -7.62 -12.82 -25.74
C GLY A 148 -7.60 -14.07 -26.63
N PRO A 149 -6.75 -14.11 -27.67
CA PRO A 149 -6.62 -15.25 -28.58
C PRO A 149 -6.42 -16.61 -27.91
N GLU A 150 -5.75 -16.67 -26.76
CA GLU A 150 -5.53 -17.92 -26.01
C GLU A 150 -6.49 -18.09 -24.81
N GLY A 151 -7.32 -17.10 -24.49
CA GLY A 151 -8.23 -17.13 -23.33
C GLY A 151 -7.52 -16.93 -21.97
N THR A 152 -6.24 -16.58 -21.96
CA THR A 152 -5.38 -16.52 -20.75
C THR A 152 -4.79 -15.13 -20.48
N GLU A 153 -5.04 -14.16 -21.34
CA GLU A 153 -4.31 -12.91 -21.38
C GLU A 153 -4.72 -12.02 -20.21
N VAL A 154 -5.99 -12.02 -19.87
CA VAL A 154 -6.52 -11.35 -18.66
C VAL A 154 -5.92 -11.98 -17.40
N LEU A 155 -5.80 -13.31 -17.36
CA LEU A 155 -5.11 -14.03 -16.29
C LEU A 155 -3.63 -13.63 -16.18
N LYS A 156 -2.90 -13.62 -17.30
CA LYS A 156 -1.48 -13.20 -17.35
C LYS A 156 -1.32 -11.76 -16.85
N ARG A 157 -2.18 -10.84 -17.29
CA ARG A 157 -2.17 -9.43 -16.89
C ARG A 157 -2.43 -9.26 -15.40
N ILE A 158 -3.45 -9.93 -14.85
CA ILE A 158 -3.75 -9.81 -13.43
C ILE A 158 -2.65 -10.44 -12.57
N PHE A 159 -1.98 -11.53 -12.98
CA PHE A 159 -0.87 -12.08 -12.21
C PHE A 159 0.27 -11.09 -11.95
N PHE A 160 0.58 -10.22 -12.92
CA PHE A 160 1.55 -9.13 -12.71
C PHE A 160 1.05 -8.11 -11.68
N GLN A 161 -0.25 -7.88 -11.62
CA GLN A 161 -0.86 -6.95 -10.69
C GLN A 161 -1.05 -7.58 -9.28
N LEU A 162 -1.41 -8.85 -9.18
CA LEU A 162 -1.69 -9.53 -7.90
C LEU A 162 -0.47 -9.69 -6.99
N HIS A 163 0.75 -9.75 -7.55
CA HIS A 163 1.98 -9.99 -6.79
C HIS A 163 2.18 -9.04 -5.60
N ASN A 164 1.63 -7.82 -5.69
CA ASN A 164 1.90 -6.75 -4.73
C ASN A 164 0.67 -6.32 -3.90
N ILE A 165 -0.53 -6.85 -4.18
CA ILE A 165 -1.77 -6.43 -3.49
C ILE A 165 -2.27 -7.42 -2.43
N ILE A 166 -1.86 -8.68 -2.52
CA ILE A 166 -2.27 -9.78 -1.63
C ILE A 166 -1.45 -9.73 -0.32
N GLU A 167 -2.09 -9.81 0.85
CA GLU A 167 -1.40 -9.95 2.13
C GLU A 167 -0.79 -11.36 2.31
N THR A 168 0.31 -11.49 3.08
CA THR A 168 1.07 -12.74 3.27
C THR A 168 0.29 -13.94 3.81
N GLU A 169 -0.92 -13.73 4.35
CA GLU A 169 -1.85 -14.78 4.83
C GLU A 169 -3.23 -14.73 4.14
N CYS A 170 -3.36 -14.00 3.03
CA CYS A 170 -4.63 -13.83 2.32
C CYS A 170 -5.11 -15.16 1.72
N PRO A 171 -6.33 -15.63 2.04
CA PRO A 171 -7.00 -16.64 1.24
C PRO A 171 -7.31 -16.06 -0.15
N LEU A 172 -6.77 -16.71 -1.17
CA LEU A 172 -7.18 -16.46 -2.56
C LEU A 172 -8.24 -17.48 -2.92
N VAL A 173 -9.47 -17.02 -3.17
CA VAL A 173 -10.55 -17.88 -3.67
C VAL A 173 -10.87 -17.41 -5.09
N GLY A 174 -10.26 -18.05 -6.08
CA GLY A 174 -10.48 -17.77 -7.49
C GLY A 174 -10.76 -19.06 -8.26
N GLN A 175 -11.49 -18.94 -9.37
CA GLN A 175 -11.77 -20.04 -10.28
C GLN A 175 -10.89 -19.92 -11.54
N CYS A 176 -10.38 -21.05 -12.04
CA CYS A 176 -9.76 -21.14 -13.37
C CYS A 176 -10.26 -22.40 -14.05
N CYS A 177 -10.85 -22.28 -15.24
CA CYS A 177 -11.21 -23.41 -16.09
C CYS A 177 -10.32 -23.43 -17.33
N PHE A 178 -9.63 -24.54 -17.57
CA PHE A 178 -8.96 -24.86 -18.83
C PHE A 178 -9.61 -26.12 -19.45
N GLY A 179 -9.87 -26.10 -20.75
CA GLY A 179 -10.21 -27.28 -21.58
C GLY A 179 -9.73 -27.05 -23.02
N GLU A 180 -9.28 -28.03 -23.82
CA GLU A 180 -9.34 -29.49 -23.73
C GLU A 180 -8.04 -30.17 -24.24
N LYS A 181 -7.53 -31.14 -23.48
CA LYS A 181 -7.28 -32.54 -23.91
C LYS A 181 -7.06 -33.39 -22.65
N ASN A 182 -8.00 -34.30 -22.39
CA ASN A 182 -8.13 -35.19 -21.22
C ASN A 182 -8.79 -34.59 -19.97
N SER A 183 -10.12 -34.53 -20.00
CA SER A 183 -11.04 -34.99 -18.93
C SER A 183 -10.52 -35.00 -17.47
N LYS A 184 -10.18 -33.83 -16.93
CA LYS A 184 -10.29 -33.51 -15.49
C LYS A 184 -10.61 -32.02 -15.35
N ARG A 185 -11.81 -31.69 -14.85
CA ARG A 185 -12.13 -30.33 -14.37
C ARG A 185 -11.20 -30.03 -13.19
N THR A 186 -10.12 -29.27 -13.41
CA THR A 186 -9.16 -28.92 -12.37
C THR A 186 -9.61 -27.63 -11.70
N PHE A 187 -10.07 -27.73 -10.45
CA PHE A 187 -10.22 -26.58 -9.57
C PHE A 187 -8.82 -26.07 -9.21
N VAL A 188 -8.46 -24.86 -9.66
CA VAL A 188 -7.23 -24.21 -9.19
C VAL A 188 -7.55 -23.41 -7.94
N HIS A 189 -7.61 -24.10 -6.81
CA HIS A 189 -7.57 -23.45 -5.51
C HIS A 189 -6.14 -22.94 -5.32
N PHE A 190 -5.90 -21.64 -5.51
CA PHE A 190 -4.59 -21.05 -5.23
C PHE A 190 -4.42 -20.91 -3.70
N GLU A 191 -4.26 -22.03 -3.00
CA GLU A 191 -3.42 -22.00 -1.81
C GLU A 191 -1.98 -21.79 -2.33
N ILE A 192 -1.36 -20.65 -2.03
CA ILE A 192 0.07 -20.39 -2.31
C ILE A 192 0.98 -21.41 -1.57
N HIS A 193 0.40 -22.42 -0.91
CA HIS A 193 1.07 -23.54 -0.29
C HIS A 193 0.60 -24.90 -0.83
N LYS A 194 0.76 -25.19 -2.14
CA LYS A 194 1.27 -26.50 -2.62
C LYS A 194 1.32 -26.66 -4.16
N GLU A 195 2.41 -27.32 -4.56
CA GLU A 195 2.74 -27.98 -5.83
C GLU A 195 3.55 -27.16 -6.86
N GLY A 196 4.67 -27.63 -7.42
CA GLY A 196 5.15 -29.02 -7.53
C GLY A 196 6.50 -29.30 -6.87
N LYS A 197 6.58 -30.51 -6.26
CA LYS A 197 7.85 -31.14 -5.91
C LYS A 197 8.66 -31.42 -7.18
N LYS A 198 9.80 -30.75 -7.33
CA LYS A 198 11.06 -31.37 -7.77
C LYS A 198 12.25 -30.59 -7.18
N ASN A 199 12.89 -31.26 -6.22
CA ASN A 199 14.26 -31.08 -5.73
C ASN A 199 14.64 -29.87 -4.86
N LYS A 200 14.96 -30.24 -3.60
CA LYS A 200 15.98 -29.69 -2.69
C LYS A 200 15.74 -28.28 -2.11
N MET A 201 15.21 -28.29 -0.88
CA MET A 201 15.80 -27.57 0.27
C MET A 201 16.23 -26.11 0.02
N ALA A 202 15.37 -25.31 -0.58
CA ALA A 202 15.44 -23.86 -0.56
C ALA A 202 14.04 -23.28 -0.82
N SER A 203 13.68 -22.17 -0.17
CA SER A 203 12.40 -21.44 -0.25
C SER A 203 11.26 -21.87 0.70
N ARG A 204 11.47 -21.61 2.00
CA ARG A 204 10.41 -21.16 2.92
C ARG A 204 10.75 -19.76 3.43
N SER A 205 10.92 -18.81 2.51
CA SER A 205 10.96 -17.39 2.87
C SER A 205 9.73 -16.75 2.27
N SER A 206 8.76 -16.38 3.09
CA SER A 206 7.93 -15.22 2.78
C SER A 206 8.90 -14.09 2.39
N LYS A 207 8.71 -13.45 1.24
CA LYS A 207 9.57 -12.33 0.83
C LYS A 207 9.22 -11.15 1.74
N PHE A 208 10.04 -10.93 2.77
CA PHE A 208 9.87 -9.80 3.68
C PHE A 208 9.99 -8.49 2.91
N HIS A 209 9.04 -7.57 3.16
CA HIS A 209 9.08 -6.21 2.62
C HIS A 209 9.94 -5.35 3.55
N PHE A 210 11.22 -5.22 3.21
CA PHE A 210 12.14 -4.38 3.96
C PHE A 210 12.02 -2.93 3.54
N VAL A 211 12.03 -2.04 4.53
CA VAL A 211 11.80 -0.60 4.37
C VAL A 211 12.99 0.18 4.95
N GLU A 212 13.47 1.18 4.20
CA GLU A 212 14.45 2.17 4.64
C GLU A 212 13.82 3.56 4.52
N LEU A 213 13.70 4.31 5.62
CA LEU A 213 12.98 5.59 5.64
C LEU A 213 13.89 6.81 5.81
N ASN A 214 15.21 6.64 5.87
CA ASN A 214 16.12 7.76 6.15
C ASN A 214 17.43 7.71 5.36
N ILE A 215 17.35 7.89 4.04
CA ILE A 215 18.53 8.19 3.20
C ILE A 215 18.63 9.71 3.05
N VAL A 216 19.67 10.32 3.62
CA VAL A 216 19.78 11.78 3.74
C VAL A 216 20.34 12.40 2.47
N ARG A 217 19.60 13.34 1.88
CA ARG A 217 20.07 14.25 0.81
C ARG A 217 20.65 15.50 1.45
N ARG A 218 21.96 15.69 1.28
CA ARG A 218 22.64 16.96 1.56
C ARG A 218 22.42 17.94 0.41
N LEU A 219 21.91 19.13 0.72
CA LEU A 219 21.54 20.14 -0.28
C LEU A 219 22.75 20.87 -0.87
N ASP A 220 23.87 20.86 -0.14
CA ASP A 220 25.18 21.40 -0.53
C ASP A 220 26.01 20.42 -1.38
N GLU A 221 25.58 19.17 -1.51
CA GLU A 221 26.27 18.14 -2.26
C GLU A 221 25.58 17.81 -3.61
N ASN A 222 26.29 17.09 -4.47
CA ASN A 222 25.77 16.66 -5.76
C ASN A 222 24.68 15.58 -5.59
N GLU A 223 23.55 15.75 -6.26
CA GLU A 223 22.42 14.81 -6.23
C GLU A 223 22.79 13.38 -6.63
N LYS A 224 23.86 13.20 -7.41
CA LYS A 224 24.38 11.88 -7.76
C LYS A 224 24.72 11.02 -6.53
N HIS A 225 25.10 11.63 -5.40
CA HIS A 225 25.40 10.89 -4.17
C HIS A 225 24.13 10.20 -3.64
N VAL A 226 23.05 10.94 -3.44
CA VAL A 226 21.79 10.35 -2.93
C VAL A 226 21.18 9.37 -3.94
N VAL A 227 21.29 9.65 -5.23
CA VAL A 227 20.85 8.72 -6.29
C VAL A 227 21.62 7.40 -6.22
N SER A 228 22.95 7.45 -6.02
CA SER A 228 23.77 6.24 -5.85
C SER A 228 23.42 5.45 -4.59
N ALA A 229 23.11 6.15 -3.49
CA ALA A 229 22.70 5.53 -2.23
C ALA A 229 21.36 4.81 -2.38
N VAL A 230 20.35 5.45 -2.98
CA VAL A 230 19.05 4.82 -3.26
C VAL A 230 19.21 3.61 -4.16
N LYS A 231 20.00 3.72 -5.24
CA LYS A 231 20.31 2.58 -6.13
C LYS A 231 20.92 1.41 -5.37
N TYR A 232 21.90 1.67 -4.51
CA TYR A 232 22.54 0.65 -3.68
C TYR A 232 21.54 -0.01 -2.71
N ALA A 233 20.69 0.77 -2.05
CA ALA A 233 19.67 0.25 -1.14
C ALA A 233 18.70 -0.72 -1.84
N VAL A 234 18.26 -0.37 -3.05
CA VAL A 234 17.27 -1.19 -3.78
C VAL A 234 17.92 -2.40 -4.46
N GLU A 235 18.98 -2.19 -5.24
CA GLU A 235 19.56 -3.25 -6.07
C GLU A 235 20.45 -4.21 -5.28
N GLN A 236 21.24 -3.69 -4.33
CA GLN A 236 22.26 -4.47 -3.63
C GLN A 236 21.76 -4.97 -2.28
N LEU A 237 21.06 -4.13 -1.51
CA LEU A 237 20.58 -4.49 -0.17
C LEU A 237 19.17 -5.11 -0.19
N GLY A 238 18.39 -4.90 -1.25
CA GLY A 238 17.07 -5.50 -1.44
C GLY A 238 15.94 -4.81 -0.67
N TYR A 239 16.08 -3.50 -0.36
CA TYR A 239 14.97 -2.72 0.19
C TYR A 239 13.87 -2.52 -0.87
N THR A 240 12.62 -2.69 -0.46
CA THR A 240 11.43 -2.60 -1.33
C THR A 240 10.70 -1.26 -1.20
N SER A 241 10.99 -0.51 -0.16
CA SER A 241 10.47 0.85 0.04
C SER A 241 11.59 1.71 0.62
N VAL A 242 11.86 2.84 -0.02
CA VAL A 242 12.98 3.72 0.32
C VAL A 242 12.48 5.16 0.41
N ALA A 243 12.87 5.91 1.43
CA ALA A 243 12.58 7.33 1.52
C ALA A 243 13.84 8.20 1.48
N ILE A 244 13.79 9.26 0.67
CA ILE A 244 14.83 10.30 0.63
C ILE A 244 14.45 11.39 1.62
N ASN A 245 15.29 11.57 2.62
CA ASN A 245 15.13 12.56 3.68
C ASN A 245 15.87 13.85 3.35
N VAL A 246 15.24 14.99 3.60
CA VAL A 246 15.90 16.30 3.70
C VAL A 246 15.79 16.78 5.14
N GLU A 247 16.91 17.17 5.73
CA GLU A 247 16.96 17.68 7.11
C GLU A 247 17.02 19.21 7.11
N LEU A 248 16.17 19.86 7.89
CA LEU A 248 16.14 21.29 8.10
C LEU A 248 16.22 21.59 9.59
N SER A 249 17.15 22.47 9.99
CA SER A 249 17.28 22.93 11.37
C SER A 249 16.82 24.37 11.48
N ALA A 250 15.71 24.58 12.16
CA ALA A 250 15.07 25.88 12.35
C ALA A 250 15.11 26.22 13.86
N THR A 251 16.29 26.66 14.30
CA THR A 251 16.53 27.05 15.71
C THR A 251 16.46 28.57 15.92
N ASN A 252 16.93 29.37 14.96
CA ASN A 252 16.99 30.83 15.08
C ASN A 252 16.66 31.60 13.78
N ASP A 253 16.52 30.93 12.63
CA ASP A 253 16.35 31.59 11.34
C ASP A 253 14.87 31.55 10.90
N THR A 254 14.31 32.73 10.66
CA THR A 254 12.92 32.88 10.18
C THR A 254 12.81 32.84 8.66
N ASP A 255 13.92 32.98 7.94
CA ASP A 255 14.01 32.93 6.47
C ASP A 255 14.32 31.51 5.95
N LEU A 256 13.83 30.47 6.64
CA LEU A 256 14.13 29.09 6.28
C LEU A 256 13.31 28.66 5.04
N VAL A 257 13.99 28.54 3.91
CA VAL A 257 13.36 28.09 2.66
C VAL A 257 13.30 26.57 2.64
N VAL A 258 12.08 26.02 2.77
CA VAL A 258 11.84 24.59 2.58
C VAL A 258 12.16 24.23 1.12
N PRO A 259 13.05 23.27 0.84
CA PRO A 259 13.40 22.89 -0.52
C PRO A 259 12.30 22.05 -1.16
N GLU A 260 12.34 21.94 -2.49
CA GLU A 260 11.45 21.04 -3.21
C GLU A 260 11.96 19.58 -3.12
N PRO A 261 11.04 18.59 -3.06
CA PRO A 261 11.42 17.19 -3.14
C PRO A 261 12.23 16.88 -4.41
N LEU A 262 13.15 15.92 -4.31
CA LEU A 262 14.02 15.56 -5.42
C LEU A 262 13.21 14.91 -6.56
N LEU A 263 13.27 15.51 -7.75
CA LEU A 263 12.65 14.98 -8.97
C LEU A 263 13.71 14.24 -9.80
N VAL A 264 13.65 12.91 -9.78
CA VAL A 264 14.54 12.04 -10.55
C VAL A 264 13.69 10.99 -11.26
N ASP A 265 14.05 10.67 -12.50
CA ASP A 265 13.45 9.58 -13.27
C ASP A 265 14.08 8.24 -12.83
N TRP A 266 13.52 7.68 -11.75
CA TRP A 266 14.04 6.47 -11.11
C TRP A 266 13.96 5.22 -11.99
N ALA A 267 13.11 5.21 -13.02
CA ALA A 267 13.00 4.11 -13.98
C ALA A 267 14.28 3.93 -14.81
N LYS A 268 15.08 4.99 -14.97
CA LYS A 268 16.38 4.96 -15.66
C LYS A 268 17.57 4.73 -14.74
N VAL A 269 17.37 4.87 -13.43
CA VAL A 269 18.44 4.76 -12.42
C VAL A 269 18.55 3.32 -11.92
N VAL A 270 17.40 2.72 -11.64
CA VAL A 270 17.28 1.38 -11.06
C VAL A 270 16.79 0.42 -12.14
N GLU A 271 17.68 -0.48 -12.58
CA GLU A 271 17.41 -1.40 -13.68
C GLU A 271 17.35 -2.85 -13.16
N GLY A 272 16.32 -3.60 -13.57
CA GLY A 272 16.24 -5.04 -13.25
C GLY A 272 15.98 -5.37 -11.77
N SER A 273 15.60 -4.40 -10.93
CA SER A 273 15.20 -4.65 -9.55
C SER A 273 13.79 -5.25 -9.47
N LYS A 274 13.47 -5.87 -8.33
CA LYS A 274 12.08 -6.15 -7.97
C LYS A 274 11.29 -4.83 -7.88
N PRO A 275 9.94 -4.87 -7.97
CA PRO A 275 9.11 -3.70 -7.71
C PRO A 275 9.49 -3.07 -6.37
N TRP A 276 9.70 -1.75 -6.39
CA TRP A 276 10.07 -0.97 -5.22
C TRP A 276 9.38 0.39 -5.28
N ARG A 277 9.35 1.09 -4.14
CA ARG A 277 8.70 2.40 -4.04
C ARG A 277 9.60 3.42 -3.39
N LEU A 278 9.61 4.61 -3.97
CA LEU A 278 10.27 5.78 -3.40
C LEU A 278 9.26 6.65 -2.65
N TYR A 279 9.70 7.21 -1.52
CA TYR A 279 9.00 8.24 -0.77
C TYR A 279 9.91 9.45 -0.55
N THR A 280 9.29 10.59 -0.36
CA THR A 280 9.96 11.84 -0.01
C THR A 280 9.73 12.12 1.48
N ARG A 281 10.78 12.45 2.22
CA ARG A 281 10.72 12.74 3.65
C ARG A 281 11.34 14.09 3.95
N LEU A 282 10.70 14.83 4.85
CA LEU A 282 11.25 16.05 5.44
C LEU A 282 11.41 15.84 6.94
N THR A 283 12.59 16.14 7.47
CA THR A 283 12.87 16.11 8.91
C THR A 283 13.11 17.53 9.40
N LEU A 284 12.27 17.99 10.33
CA LEU A 284 12.33 19.34 10.91
C LEU A 284 12.89 19.27 12.33
N THR A 285 14.07 19.86 12.53
CA THR A 285 14.63 20.09 13.88
C THR A 285 14.24 21.50 14.29
N VAL A 286 13.38 21.64 15.29
CA VAL A 286 12.77 22.92 15.67
C VAL A 286 12.98 23.21 17.14
N GLY A 287 13.25 24.48 17.47
CA GLY A 287 13.41 24.97 18.85
C GLY A 287 12.14 25.56 19.46
N ASP A 288 11.13 25.87 18.64
CA ASP A 288 9.91 26.56 19.06
C ASP A 288 8.65 26.03 18.36
N VAL A 289 7.51 26.09 19.08
CA VAL A 289 6.21 25.59 18.62
C VAL A 289 5.59 26.50 17.56
N GLU A 290 5.76 27.82 17.66
CA GLU A 290 5.19 28.76 16.68
C GLU A 290 5.87 28.59 15.33
N LEU A 291 7.20 28.42 15.34
CA LEU A 291 7.98 28.13 14.14
C LEU A 291 7.57 26.81 13.49
N LEU A 292 7.36 25.75 14.27
CA LEU A 292 6.86 24.48 13.75
C LEU A 292 5.47 24.65 13.12
N SER A 293 4.56 25.36 13.78
CA SER A 293 3.22 25.63 13.24
C SER A 293 3.26 26.43 11.94
N SER A 294 4.18 27.40 11.83
CA SER A 294 4.40 28.18 10.61
C SER A 294 4.94 27.32 9.47
N LEU A 295 5.96 26.49 9.75
CA LEU A 295 6.55 25.58 8.77
C LEU A 295 5.53 24.55 8.25
N MET A 296 4.68 23.99 9.13
CA MET A 296 3.65 23.04 8.71
C MET A 296 2.58 23.63 7.78
N LYS A 297 2.41 24.95 7.77
CA LYS A 297 1.52 25.65 6.83
C LYS A 297 2.16 25.92 5.47
N ASN A 298 3.45 25.67 5.30
CA ASN A 298 4.14 25.91 4.05
C ASN A 298 3.74 24.86 3.01
N ASP A 299 3.29 25.31 1.83
CA ASP A 299 2.85 24.46 0.73
C ASP A 299 3.92 23.43 0.31
N ARG A 300 5.20 23.75 0.48
CA ARG A 300 6.30 22.83 0.14
C ARG A 300 6.40 21.66 1.12
N VAL A 301 6.04 21.85 2.38
CA VAL A 301 6.02 20.77 3.38
C VAL A 301 4.96 19.73 2.98
N LEU A 302 3.80 20.19 2.50
CA LEU A 302 2.71 19.31 2.03
C LEU A 302 3.10 18.43 0.83
N LYS A 303 4.13 18.82 0.06
CA LYS A 303 4.64 18.02 -1.06
C LYS A 303 5.40 16.77 -0.59
N TYR A 304 6.01 16.78 0.59
CA TYR A 304 6.72 15.63 1.14
C TYR A 304 5.76 14.55 1.61
N ASP A 305 6.09 13.27 1.38
CA ASP A 305 5.26 12.14 1.80
C ASP A 305 5.28 11.95 3.31
N ILE A 306 6.46 11.97 3.91
CA ILE A 306 6.66 11.71 5.34
C ILE A 306 7.16 12.98 6.01
N ILE A 307 6.48 13.42 7.05
CA ILE A 307 6.94 14.52 7.90
C ILE A 307 7.49 13.96 9.21
N ALA A 308 8.78 14.17 9.44
CA ALA A 308 9.46 13.82 10.67
C ALA A 308 9.82 15.08 11.46
N VAL A 309 9.72 15.02 12.80
CA VAL A 309 10.13 16.12 13.68
C VAL A 309 11.19 15.63 14.66
N SER A 310 12.25 16.42 14.84
CA SER A 310 13.21 16.26 15.91
C SER A 310 12.98 17.33 16.98
N PRO A 311 12.28 16.99 18.08
CA PRO A 311 11.94 17.96 19.11
C PRO A 311 13.17 18.34 19.94
N LEU A 312 13.38 19.63 20.16
CA LEU A 312 14.43 20.15 21.06
C LEU A 312 13.90 20.50 22.46
N SER A 313 12.58 20.43 22.68
CA SER A 313 11.93 20.70 23.96
C SER A 313 10.68 19.84 24.17
N GLU A 314 10.28 19.64 25.43
CA GLU A 314 9.05 18.89 25.77
C GLU A 314 7.79 19.58 25.25
N ALA A 315 7.82 20.90 25.09
CA ALA A 315 6.70 21.66 24.53
C ALA A 315 6.40 21.26 23.08
N ILE A 316 7.45 21.11 22.26
CA ILE A 316 7.32 20.64 20.87
C ILE A 316 6.90 19.18 20.85
N PHE A 317 7.49 18.35 21.71
CA PHE A 317 7.13 16.95 21.83
C PHE A 317 5.63 16.79 22.10
N ASN A 318 5.08 17.58 23.04
CA ASN A 318 3.64 17.57 23.35
C ASN A 318 2.79 18.10 22.19
N PHE A 319 3.22 19.16 21.51
CA PHE A 319 2.52 19.72 20.36
C PHE A 319 2.39 18.70 19.21
N VAL A 320 3.41 17.87 18.98
CA VAL A 320 3.39 16.82 17.95
C VAL A 320 2.30 15.77 18.20
N PHE A 321 1.89 15.55 19.45
CA PHE A 321 0.80 14.60 19.75
C PHE A 321 -0.53 15.05 19.18
N ASP A 322 -0.83 16.33 19.34
CA ASP A 322 -2.09 16.92 18.92
C ASP A 322 -2.11 17.21 17.41
N ASN A 323 -0.92 17.28 16.80
CA ASN A 323 -0.78 17.50 15.37
C ASN A 323 -0.72 16.17 14.59
N LEU A 324 -1.86 15.79 14.01
CA LEU A 324 -1.97 14.57 13.19
C LEU A 324 -1.07 14.60 11.95
N ASP A 325 -0.55 15.76 11.55
CA ASP A 325 0.24 15.88 10.33
C ASP A 325 1.71 15.47 10.42
N VAL A 326 2.23 15.26 11.62
CA VAL A 326 3.59 14.75 11.85
C VAL A 326 3.54 13.22 11.96
N ASP A 327 4.30 12.49 11.16
CA ASP A 327 4.20 11.02 11.09
C ASP A 327 5.22 10.30 11.99
N LEU A 328 6.39 10.90 12.14
CA LEU A 328 7.57 10.29 12.77
C LEU A 328 8.26 11.27 13.71
N LEU A 329 8.64 10.82 14.90
CA LEU A 329 9.56 11.53 15.77
C LEU A 329 10.94 10.92 15.63
N THR A 330 11.97 11.76 15.53
CA THR A 330 13.37 11.32 15.47
C THR A 330 14.20 12.08 16.48
N THR A 331 15.26 11.46 16.99
CA THR A 331 16.18 12.08 17.94
C THR A 331 17.61 12.02 17.41
N ASP A 332 18.41 13.01 17.78
CA ASP A 332 19.84 12.95 17.52
C ASP A 332 20.51 11.95 18.47
N MET A 333 20.79 10.77 17.94
CA MET A 333 21.44 9.68 18.67
C MET A 333 22.85 10.03 19.18
N MET A 334 23.43 11.15 18.77
CA MET A 334 24.79 11.58 19.16
C MET A 334 24.81 12.73 20.15
N ASN A 335 23.69 13.42 20.37
CA ASN A 335 23.61 14.59 21.24
C ASN A 335 22.71 14.31 22.45
N ARG A 336 23.34 14.15 23.62
CA ARG A 336 22.64 13.85 24.87
C ARG A 336 21.72 14.96 25.35
N GLU A 337 21.97 16.21 24.97
CA GLU A 337 21.17 17.37 25.44
C GLU A 337 19.73 17.33 24.93
N VAL A 338 19.46 16.56 23.87
CA VAL A 338 18.12 16.45 23.25
C VAL A 338 17.45 15.11 23.54
N TRP A 339 17.95 14.35 24.53
CA TRP A 339 17.39 13.07 24.92
C TRP A 339 16.35 13.25 26.02
N PHE A 340 15.11 12.87 25.71
CA PHE A 340 14.03 12.85 26.69
C PHE A 340 14.04 11.52 27.46
N GLU A 341 14.01 11.59 28.79
CA GLU A 341 13.97 10.43 29.69
C GLU A 341 12.54 10.09 30.17
N ASP A 342 11.54 10.92 29.84
CA ASP A 342 10.16 10.72 30.24
C ASP A 342 9.45 9.67 29.36
N GLU A 343 9.29 8.46 29.91
CA GLU A 343 8.57 7.35 29.29
C GLU A 343 7.11 7.70 28.95
N THR A 344 6.46 8.58 29.72
CA THR A 344 5.05 8.93 29.50
C THR A 344 4.85 9.69 28.19
N LEU A 345 5.82 10.52 27.79
CA LEU A 345 5.79 11.23 26.51
C LEU A 345 5.84 10.26 25.34
N TYR A 346 6.78 9.33 25.34
CA TYR A 346 6.92 8.34 24.27
C TYR A 346 5.68 7.45 24.15
N ARG A 347 5.14 6.96 25.28
CA ARG A 347 3.91 6.15 25.27
C ARG A 347 2.71 6.92 24.73
N LYS A 348 2.59 8.21 25.07
CA LYS A 348 1.54 9.09 24.54
C LYS A 348 1.69 9.28 23.03
N ALA A 349 2.92 9.49 22.53
CA ALA A 349 3.22 9.58 21.10
C ALA A 349 2.73 8.34 20.33
N VAL A 350 3.09 7.16 20.83
CA VAL A 350 2.70 5.88 20.22
C VAL A 350 1.18 5.67 20.27
N HIS A 351 0.52 6.10 21.37
CA HIS A 351 -0.94 6.04 21.48
C HIS A 351 -1.64 6.95 20.47
N CYS A 352 -1.07 8.12 20.19
CA CYS A 352 -1.50 9.04 19.12
C CYS A 352 -1.12 8.55 17.70
N GLY A 353 -0.60 7.33 17.56
CA GLY A 353 -0.27 6.72 16.28
C GLY A 353 1.05 7.18 15.67
N LYS A 354 1.90 7.88 16.45
CA LYS A 354 3.22 8.33 16.00
C LYS A 354 4.26 7.22 16.16
N PHE A 355 5.25 7.19 15.28
CA PHE A 355 6.40 6.30 15.41
C PHE A 355 7.62 7.06 15.92
N ILE A 356 8.52 6.36 16.59
CA ILE A 356 9.81 6.88 17.06
C ILE A 356 10.92 6.20 16.26
N GLU A 357 11.78 7.00 15.64
CA GLU A 357 12.93 6.54 14.88
C GLU A 357 14.15 6.38 15.79
N ILE A 358 14.88 5.27 15.60
CA ILE A 358 16.24 5.09 16.10
C ILE A 358 17.16 4.91 14.87
N SER A 359 18.08 5.86 14.68
CA SER A 359 19.06 5.81 13.60
C SER A 359 20.32 5.05 14.03
N TYR A 360 20.75 4.06 13.25
CA TYR A 360 21.87 3.19 13.64
C TYR A 360 23.24 3.62 13.09
N SER A 361 23.31 4.38 11.99
CA SER A 361 24.60 4.80 11.40
C SER A 361 25.55 5.47 12.41
N PRO A 362 25.07 6.33 13.34
CA PRO A 362 25.96 6.93 14.33
C PRO A 362 26.70 5.92 15.23
N ALA A 363 26.09 4.77 15.52
CA ALA A 363 26.73 3.68 16.30
C ALA A 363 27.83 2.94 15.52
N ILE A 364 27.78 3.00 14.18
CA ILE A 364 28.75 2.36 13.29
C ILE A 364 29.93 3.30 13.06
N LEU A 365 29.67 4.59 12.87
CA LEU A 365 30.67 5.58 12.45
C LEU A 365 31.53 6.10 13.61
N SER A 366 30.97 6.27 14.80
CA SER A 366 31.69 6.84 15.95
C SER A 366 32.10 5.76 16.94
N ALA A 367 33.39 5.42 16.97
CA ALA A 367 33.93 4.49 17.97
C ALA A 367 33.82 5.04 19.42
N GLU A 368 33.93 6.36 19.58
CA GLU A 368 33.88 7.04 20.88
C GLU A 368 32.46 7.05 21.47
N LYS A 369 31.46 7.41 20.66
CA LYS A 369 30.06 7.50 21.13
C LYS A 369 29.27 6.20 20.99
N LYS A 370 29.86 5.15 20.42
CA LYS A 370 29.19 3.86 20.16
C LYS A 370 28.43 3.32 21.37
N VAL A 371 29.06 3.33 22.54
CA VAL A 371 28.45 2.81 23.79
C VAL A 371 27.27 3.67 24.20
N GLU A 372 27.39 5.00 24.09
CA GLU A 372 26.32 5.94 24.42
C GLU A 372 25.13 5.80 23.48
N VAL A 373 25.38 5.65 22.17
CA VAL A 373 24.33 5.46 21.16
C VAL A 373 23.54 4.18 21.44
N PHE A 374 24.21 3.06 21.72
CA PHE A 374 23.53 1.80 22.06
C PHE A 374 22.78 1.89 23.39
N SER A 375 23.38 2.54 24.39
CA SER A 375 22.72 2.77 25.68
C SER A 375 21.43 3.57 25.50
N HIS A 376 21.49 4.67 24.76
CA HIS A 376 20.33 5.52 24.50
C HIS A 376 19.27 4.80 23.66
N GLY A 377 19.68 4.11 22.59
CA GLY A 377 18.73 3.35 21.76
C GLY A 377 18.03 2.22 22.52
N ASN A 378 18.74 1.57 23.46
CA ASN A 378 18.12 0.58 24.36
C ASN A 378 17.10 1.22 25.30
N GLU A 379 17.45 2.37 25.88
CA GLU A 379 16.53 3.11 26.75
C GLU A 379 15.29 3.60 26.00
N LEU A 380 15.46 4.17 24.80
CA LEU A 380 14.36 4.53 23.90
C LEU A 380 13.48 3.32 23.60
N PHE A 381 14.06 2.20 23.20
CA PHE A 381 13.29 0.99 22.90
C PHE A 381 12.47 0.51 24.12
N ARG A 382 13.07 0.58 25.32
CA ARG A 382 12.37 0.23 26.57
C ARG A 382 11.17 1.15 26.84
N MET A 383 11.30 2.46 26.60
CA MET A 383 10.24 3.44 26.83
C MET A 383 9.12 3.38 25.77
N VAL A 384 9.50 3.23 24.49
CA VAL A 384 8.57 3.27 23.35
C VAL A 384 7.86 1.91 23.17
N GLY A 385 8.60 0.83 23.33
CA GLY A 385 8.15 -0.54 23.11
C GLY A 385 8.08 -0.96 21.64
N ARG A 386 7.95 -2.28 21.44
CA ARG A 386 8.07 -2.96 20.13
C ARG A 386 7.19 -2.47 18.97
N ARG A 387 6.04 -1.84 19.24
CA ARG A 387 5.10 -1.41 18.19
C ARG A 387 5.34 0.01 17.70
N GLY A 388 6.13 0.79 18.43
CA GLY A 388 6.33 2.22 18.16
C GLY A 388 7.69 2.56 17.55
N VAL A 389 8.65 1.63 17.54
CA VAL A 389 10.00 1.90 17.06
C VAL A 389 10.18 1.54 15.58
N ILE A 390 10.86 2.42 14.86
CA ILE A 390 11.36 2.20 13.50
C ILE A 390 12.89 2.32 13.52
N LEU A 391 13.59 1.37 12.90
CA LEU A 391 15.04 1.44 12.70
C LEU A 391 15.34 1.99 11.30
N THR A 392 16.23 2.97 11.21
CA THR A 392 16.71 3.52 9.93
C THR A 392 18.21 3.73 9.96
N SER A 393 18.83 3.86 8.79
CA SER A 393 20.26 4.15 8.72
C SER A 393 20.57 5.60 9.08
N ARG A 394 19.80 6.58 8.61
CA ARG A 394 20.22 8.00 8.49
C ARG A 394 21.53 8.09 7.70
N ALA A 395 21.60 7.35 6.60
CA ALA A 395 22.80 7.23 5.79
C ALA A 395 22.96 8.42 4.84
N PHE A 396 24.18 8.98 4.78
CA PHE A 396 24.57 9.95 3.74
C PHE A 396 25.09 9.26 2.46
N GLY A 397 25.42 7.97 2.54
CA GLY A 397 25.98 7.22 1.42
C GLY A 397 25.91 5.70 1.60
N ALA A 398 26.30 4.97 0.56
CA ALA A 398 26.18 3.52 0.49
C ALA A 398 26.86 2.75 1.65
N PHE A 399 28.03 3.23 2.11
CA PHE A 399 28.85 2.56 3.13
C PHE A 399 28.26 2.61 4.54
N GLU A 400 27.30 3.52 4.79
CA GLU A 400 26.64 3.68 6.09
C GLU A 400 25.41 2.76 6.24
N MET A 401 24.86 2.29 5.11
CA MET A 401 23.72 1.38 5.10
C MET A 401 24.14 -0.06 5.34
N ARG A 402 23.22 -0.86 5.86
CA ARG A 402 23.38 -2.30 6.06
C ARG A 402 22.22 -3.07 5.46
N GLY A 403 22.49 -4.31 5.08
CA GLY A 403 21.45 -5.21 4.59
C GLY A 403 20.41 -5.48 5.71
N PRO A 404 19.16 -5.79 5.37
CA PRO A 404 18.10 -5.92 6.38
C PRO A 404 18.41 -6.90 7.52
N TYR A 405 19.04 -8.04 7.21
CA TYR A 405 19.44 -9.01 8.23
C TYR A 405 20.54 -8.50 9.18
N ASP A 406 21.43 -7.65 8.69
CA ASP A 406 22.43 -6.99 9.54
C ASP A 406 21.78 -5.92 10.42
N VAL A 407 20.78 -5.20 9.90
CA VAL A 407 20.01 -4.25 10.70
C VAL A 407 19.23 -4.97 11.81
N ILE A 408 18.70 -6.17 11.56
CA ILE A 408 18.09 -7.00 12.61
C ILE A 408 19.10 -7.34 13.71
N ASN A 409 20.34 -7.68 13.34
CA ASN A 409 21.41 -7.95 14.31
C ASN A 409 21.80 -6.68 15.08
N ILE A 410 21.79 -5.51 14.45
CA ILE A 410 22.01 -4.23 15.13
C ILE A 410 20.87 -3.94 16.10
N GLY A 411 19.62 -4.23 15.73
CA GLY A 411 18.45 -4.10 16.61
C GLY A 411 18.60 -4.87 17.92
N TYR A 412 19.29 -6.02 17.90
CA TYR A 412 19.61 -6.77 19.11
C TYR A 412 20.51 -5.97 20.08
N LEU A 413 21.42 -5.16 19.57
CA LEU A 413 22.28 -4.29 20.38
C LEU A 413 21.51 -3.13 21.02
N PHE A 414 20.36 -2.76 20.45
CA PHE A 414 19.39 -1.82 21.04
C PHE A 414 18.38 -2.51 21.97
N GLY A 415 18.64 -3.76 22.40
CA GLY A 415 17.80 -4.47 23.37
C GLY A 415 16.56 -5.15 22.78
N MET A 416 16.41 -5.18 21.46
CA MET A 416 15.30 -5.85 20.78
C MET A 416 15.56 -7.36 20.65
N ASN A 417 14.51 -8.18 20.65
CA ASN A 417 14.65 -9.55 20.15
C ASN A 417 14.62 -9.59 18.60
N PRO A 418 15.02 -10.71 17.94
CA PRO A 418 15.09 -10.78 16.48
C PRO A 418 13.76 -10.50 15.76
N ASN A 419 12.63 -10.87 16.35
CA ASN A 419 11.32 -10.60 15.76
C ASN A 419 10.97 -9.11 15.87
N GLU A 420 11.25 -8.49 17.01
CA GLU A 420 11.00 -7.06 17.23
C GLU A 420 11.88 -6.20 16.33
N ALA A 421 13.17 -6.54 16.20
CA ALA A 421 14.10 -5.86 15.30
C ALA A 421 13.68 -6.01 13.83
N ARG A 422 13.17 -7.19 13.44
CA ARG A 422 12.60 -7.40 12.10
C ARG A 422 11.34 -6.56 11.90
N ASP A 423 10.43 -6.53 12.86
CA ASP A 423 9.19 -5.76 12.78
C ASP A 423 9.48 -4.25 12.68
N ALA A 424 10.54 -3.76 13.33
CA ALA A 424 11.00 -2.37 13.27
C ALA A 424 11.49 -1.92 11.87
N ILE A 425 11.82 -2.85 10.96
CA ILE A 425 12.22 -2.58 9.56
C ILE A 425 11.26 -3.13 8.51
N THR A 426 10.13 -3.72 8.94
CA THR A 426 9.13 -4.32 8.05
C THR A 426 7.71 -3.86 8.41
N VAL A 427 7.18 -4.36 9.53
CA VAL A 427 5.80 -4.14 9.96
C VAL A 427 5.55 -2.68 10.38
N ASN A 428 6.38 -2.13 11.27
CA ASN A 428 6.17 -0.78 11.81
C ASN A 428 6.31 0.31 10.72
N PRO A 429 7.37 0.33 9.90
CA PRO A 429 7.46 1.27 8.77
C PRO A 429 6.31 1.12 7.77
N ARG A 430 5.85 -0.10 7.50
CA ARG A 430 4.71 -0.32 6.60
C ARG A 430 3.41 0.26 7.17
N ARG A 431 3.20 0.20 8.49
CA ARG A 431 2.05 0.85 9.14
C ARG A 431 2.11 2.39 9.00
N LEU A 432 3.30 2.97 9.15
CA LEU A 432 3.53 4.40 8.90
C LEU A 432 3.20 4.76 7.44
N LEU A 433 3.76 4.03 6.48
CA LEU A 433 3.56 4.28 5.05
C LEU A 433 2.08 4.15 4.63
N LYS A 434 1.34 3.20 5.22
CA LYS A 434 -0.12 3.08 5.03
C LYS A 434 -0.85 4.33 5.52
N ALA A 435 -0.52 4.84 6.71
CA ALA A 435 -1.14 6.05 7.27
C ALA A 435 -0.85 7.29 6.41
N VAL A 436 0.40 7.48 6.00
CA VAL A 436 0.84 8.55 5.09
C VAL A 436 0.07 8.51 3.77
N GLY A 437 -0.04 7.33 3.16
CA GLY A 437 -0.75 7.15 1.89
C GLY A 437 -2.24 7.49 1.97
N ILE A 438 -2.89 7.22 3.11
CA ILE A 438 -4.28 7.60 3.35
C ILE A 438 -4.39 9.12 3.49
N LYS A 439 -3.56 9.74 4.35
CA LYS A 439 -3.59 11.18 4.65
C LYS A 439 -3.48 12.05 3.40
N LYS A 440 -2.57 11.72 2.47
CA LYS A 440 -2.38 12.50 1.24
C LYS A 440 -3.50 12.35 0.21
N ARG A 441 -4.23 11.24 0.24
CA ARG A 441 -5.18 10.86 -0.81
C ARG A 441 -6.65 10.95 -0.36
N THR A 442 -6.90 11.44 0.85
CA THR A 442 -8.24 11.55 1.45
C THR A 442 -8.34 12.85 2.25
N LEU A 443 -9.54 13.43 2.30
CA LEU A 443 -9.82 14.60 3.13
C LEU A 443 -10.25 14.07 4.51
N ASN A 444 -9.45 14.25 5.56
CA ASN A 444 -9.72 13.72 6.90
C ASN A 444 -10.04 12.21 6.92
N HIS A 445 -9.23 11.38 6.24
CA HIS A 445 -9.46 9.93 6.13
C HIS A 445 -10.79 9.55 5.45
N THR A 446 -11.50 10.51 4.85
CA THR A 446 -12.77 10.31 4.15
C THR A 446 -12.54 10.17 2.65
N LEU A 447 -13.06 9.09 2.08
CA LEU A 447 -13.14 8.87 0.64
C LEU A 447 -14.32 9.67 0.07
N ILE A 448 -14.03 10.75 -0.67
CA ILE A 448 -15.05 11.49 -1.43
C ILE A 448 -15.03 10.99 -2.86
N THR A 449 -16.05 10.24 -3.26
CA THR A 449 -16.29 9.88 -4.66
C THR A 449 -17.25 10.90 -5.27
N ARG A 450 -16.85 11.54 -6.38
CA ARG A 450 -17.73 12.38 -7.19
C ARG A 450 -17.69 11.90 -8.64
N HIS A 451 -18.85 11.86 -9.26
CA HIS A 451 -18.99 11.59 -10.69
C HIS A 451 -18.32 12.72 -11.48
N PHE A 452 -17.58 12.42 -12.55
CA PHE A 452 -16.83 13.41 -13.34
C PHE A 452 -17.71 14.58 -13.80
N SER A 453 -18.95 14.30 -14.23
CA SER A 453 -19.92 15.34 -14.63
C SER A 453 -20.40 16.26 -13.50
N LYS A 454 -20.03 15.97 -12.25
CA LYS A 454 -20.34 16.78 -11.06
C LYS A 454 -19.11 17.51 -10.51
N VAL A 455 -17.97 17.43 -11.19
CA VAL A 455 -16.77 18.21 -10.87
C VAL A 455 -16.97 19.63 -11.41
N PRO A 456 -16.92 20.68 -10.57
CA PRO A 456 -16.97 22.06 -11.04
C PRO A 456 -15.84 22.35 -12.03
N MET A 457 -16.11 23.06 -13.13
CA MET A 457 -15.09 23.38 -14.15
C MET A 457 -13.82 24.01 -13.56
N ASN A 458 -13.96 24.81 -12.52
CA ASN A 458 -12.86 25.47 -11.84
C ASN A 458 -11.90 24.47 -11.14
N GLU A 459 -12.40 23.31 -10.69
CA GLU A 459 -11.58 22.23 -10.12
C GLU A 459 -10.92 21.39 -11.23
N LEU A 460 -11.60 21.24 -12.38
CA LEU A 460 -11.06 20.56 -13.56
C LEU A 460 -9.87 21.32 -14.16
N ASP A 461 -9.94 22.65 -14.20
CA ASP A 461 -8.83 23.51 -14.66
C ASP A 461 -7.57 23.34 -13.79
N ASN A 462 -7.74 23.13 -12.47
CA ASN A 462 -6.64 22.86 -11.55
C ASN A 462 -6.07 21.44 -11.75
N LEU A 463 -6.92 20.45 -12.03
CA LEU A 463 -6.50 19.08 -12.33
C LEU A 463 -5.74 18.99 -13.66
N LEU A 464 -6.14 19.75 -14.68
CA LEU A 464 -5.47 19.84 -15.98
C LEU A 464 -4.06 20.47 -15.90
N GLN A 465 -3.75 21.19 -14.82
CA GLN A 465 -2.39 21.67 -14.55
C GLN A 465 -1.47 20.60 -13.93
N VAL A 466 -2.02 19.48 -13.44
CA VAL A 466 -1.22 18.36 -12.92
C VAL A 466 -0.66 17.57 -14.11
N PRO A 467 0.67 17.50 -14.31
CA PRO A 467 1.27 16.91 -15.50
C PRO A 467 0.88 15.43 -15.71
N GLN A 468 0.74 14.68 -14.62
CA GLN A 468 0.34 13.27 -14.65
C GLN A 468 -1.10 13.10 -15.13
N PHE A 469 -2.02 13.94 -14.63
CA PHE A 469 -3.42 13.92 -15.05
C PHE A 469 -3.56 14.30 -16.53
N LYS A 470 -2.77 15.26 -17.00
CA LYS A 470 -2.74 15.66 -18.41
C LYS A 470 -2.25 14.54 -19.33
N ILE A 471 -1.18 13.84 -18.93
CA ILE A 471 -0.67 12.65 -19.65
C ILE A 471 -1.73 11.55 -19.70
N GLU A 472 -2.43 11.31 -18.59
CA GLU A 472 -3.49 10.30 -18.45
C GLU A 472 -4.72 10.64 -19.32
N LEU A 473 -5.06 11.93 -19.43
CA LEU A 473 -6.12 12.41 -20.31
C LEU A 473 -5.72 12.26 -21.79
N GLU A 474 -4.51 12.68 -22.15
CA GLU A 474 -3.97 12.59 -23.52
C GLU A 474 -3.85 11.12 -23.99
N THR A 475 -3.42 10.21 -23.11
CA THR A 475 -3.35 8.77 -23.42
C THR A 475 -4.73 8.11 -23.55
N ASN A 476 -5.74 8.58 -22.82
CA ASN A 476 -7.10 8.05 -22.95
C ASN A 476 -7.85 8.64 -24.15
N SER A 477 -7.65 9.92 -24.47
CA SER A 477 -8.25 10.54 -25.67
C SER A 477 -7.66 10.03 -26.98
N ALA A 478 -6.41 9.54 -26.98
CA ALA A 478 -5.81 8.91 -28.16
C ALA A 478 -6.41 7.54 -28.51
N ASN A 479 -7.13 6.92 -27.57
CA ASN A 479 -7.79 5.63 -27.77
C ASN A 479 -9.27 5.76 -28.21
N GLU A 480 -9.79 6.98 -28.39
CA GLU A 480 -11.16 7.22 -28.88
C GLU A 480 -11.21 7.63 -30.38
N GLU A 481 -10.06 7.77 -31.06
CA GLU A 481 -9.98 8.03 -32.51
C GLU A 481 -9.43 6.84 -33.34
N GLN A 482 -9.39 5.63 -32.77
CA GLN A 482 -9.19 4.37 -33.51
C GLN A 482 -10.33 3.40 -33.18
#